data_AF-A0A7S2MME6-F1
#
_entry.id   AF-A0A7S2MME6-F1
#
_cell.length_a   1.000
_cell.length_b   1.000
_cell.length_c   1.000
_cell.angle_alpha   90.00
_cell.angle_beta   90.00
_cell.angle_gamma   90.00
#
_symmetry.space_group_name_H-M   'P 1'
#
loop_
_entity.id
_entity.type
_entity.pdbx_description
1 polymer ?
#
loop_
_entity_poly.entity_id
_entity_poly.type
_entity_poly.pdbx_seq_one_letter_code
_entity_poly.pdbx_strand_id
1 'polypeptide(L)'
;MGSQCTSGSTCPLYDADEKEPILNATSDAEDVPWRWQPKERRHLEYQQVLQERAFNRRRSCTRVCVASVVLYAIFVLVVSLSTLGIDAPAMCAVEEQGLGAALDLPLRTGTKANTAQATKGVFADVDLTGVWYIKPSDAPPSWAIWLWQMLRAEVLVSFAGSYAAGDVLHVPAQLDRQMGYSSTAASLVKMLTHAFAWDPHDTLDFKFVNSSYAYSEQFGALIKRNKDEWSLPHQMFGQDCSYTLARVVYTRRGLWTTHPRWWPDLLSFMSGYSLRWWGDDNVCRRRCETAARAMMFPGWSACRFCMPVC
;
A
#
# COMPACT_ATOMS: atom_id res chain seq x y z
N MET A 1 2.75 50.79 -28.11
CA MET A 1 3.76 49.96 -28.81
C MET A 1 3.99 48.74 -27.93
N GLY A 2 3.83 47.50 -28.33
CA GLY A 2 3.49 46.90 -29.61
C GLY A 2 3.16 45.42 -29.34
N SER A 3 2.34 44.88 -30.21
CA SER A 3 2.04 43.45 -30.39
C SER A 3 3.31 42.61 -30.59
N GLN A 4 3.23 41.31 -30.28
CA GLN A 4 3.36 40.23 -31.28
C GLN A 4 3.46 38.86 -30.60
N CYS A 5 2.43 38.03 -30.81
CA CYS A 5 2.56 36.58 -30.78
C CYS A 5 2.84 36.10 -32.21
N THR A 6 3.95 35.41 -32.39
CA THR A 6 4.39 34.70 -33.60
C THR A 6 3.64 33.36 -33.71
N SER A 7 2.81 33.20 -34.73
CA SER A 7 3.01 32.37 -35.93
C SER A 7 3.28 30.88 -35.70
N GLY A 8 2.29 30.04 -36.00
CA GLY A 8 2.47 28.60 -36.20
C GLY A 8 1.17 27.81 -36.27
N SER A 9 0.73 27.49 -37.50
CA SER A 9 -0.26 26.47 -37.87
C SER A 9 -1.76 26.67 -37.54
N THR A 10 -2.46 27.23 -38.52
CA THR A 10 -3.71 26.74 -39.16
C THR A 10 -4.88 26.29 -38.28
N CYS A 11 -5.82 27.22 -38.04
CA CYS A 11 -7.24 26.91 -37.85
C CYS A 11 -7.94 26.92 -39.22
N PRO A 12 -8.73 25.89 -39.59
CA PRO A 12 -9.56 25.98 -40.79
C PRO A 12 -10.73 26.95 -40.54
N LEU A 13 -10.75 28.05 -41.31
CA LEU A 13 -11.97 28.78 -41.64
C LEU A 13 -12.87 27.83 -42.44
N TYR A 14 -14.08 27.58 -41.95
CA TYR A 14 -15.15 27.13 -42.81
C TYR A 14 -15.72 28.35 -43.52
N ASP A 15 -15.31 28.51 -44.78
CA ASP A 15 -16.01 29.31 -45.77
C ASP A 15 -17.43 28.73 -45.95
N ALA A 16 -18.42 29.50 -45.53
CA ALA A 16 -19.81 29.27 -45.87
C ALA A 16 -20.05 29.84 -47.27
N ASP A 17 -19.71 29.07 -48.30
CA ASP A 17 -20.08 29.36 -49.68
C ASP A 17 -20.39 28.04 -50.41
N GLU A 18 -21.44 27.35 -49.94
CA GLU A 18 -22.09 26.29 -50.72
C GLU A 18 -23.37 26.84 -51.33
N LYS A 19 -23.24 27.10 -52.64
CA LYS A 19 -24.30 27.34 -53.60
C LYS A 19 -25.46 26.36 -53.41
N GLU A 20 -26.67 26.91 -53.23
CA GLU A 20 -27.91 26.15 -53.35
C GLU A 20 -27.97 25.48 -54.75
N PRO A 21 -28.19 24.16 -54.83
CA PRO A 21 -28.60 23.54 -56.08
C PRO A 21 -30.06 23.94 -56.35
N ILE A 22 -30.25 24.76 -57.39
CA ILE A 22 -31.55 24.95 -58.04
C ILE A 22 -31.96 23.60 -58.63
N LEU A 23 -32.77 22.84 -57.90
CA LEU A 23 -33.46 21.67 -58.42
C LEU A 23 -34.69 22.15 -59.20
N ASN A 24 -34.54 22.15 -60.52
CA ASN A 24 -35.65 22.26 -61.46
C ASN A 24 -36.64 21.12 -61.20
N ALA A 25 -37.84 21.49 -60.77
CA ALA A 25 -38.96 20.58 -60.60
C ALA A 25 -39.73 20.48 -61.92
N THR A 26 -39.50 19.42 -62.70
CA THR A 26 -40.51 18.84 -63.59
C THR A 26 -40.29 17.34 -63.75
N SER A 27 -41.41 16.61 -63.67
CA SER A 27 -41.65 15.18 -63.91
C SER A 27 -40.97 14.18 -62.97
N ASP A 28 -41.63 13.89 -61.84
CA ASP A 28 -42.18 12.56 -61.52
C ASP A 28 -42.54 12.53 -60.03
N ALA A 29 -43.75 13.01 -59.74
CA ALA A 29 -44.34 13.00 -58.41
C ALA A 29 -45.15 11.72 -58.24
N GLU A 30 -44.50 10.64 -57.84
CA GLU A 30 -45.17 9.51 -57.19
C GLU A 30 -44.53 9.25 -55.82
N ASP A 31 -45.34 9.47 -54.78
CA ASP A 31 -45.28 8.96 -53.41
C ASP A 31 -43.92 8.86 -52.71
N VAL A 32 -43.51 9.98 -52.09
CA VAL A 32 -42.75 9.90 -50.83
C VAL A 32 -43.52 10.65 -49.73
N PRO A 33 -44.09 9.95 -48.73
CA PRO A 33 -44.82 10.62 -47.65
C PRO A 33 -43.80 11.20 -46.65
N TRP A 34 -43.23 12.36 -46.96
CA TRP A 34 -42.43 13.14 -46.00
C TRP A 34 -43.34 13.86 -45.00
N ARG A 35 -44.08 13.12 -44.17
CA ARG A 35 -44.50 13.66 -42.87
C ARG A 35 -43.30 13.60 -41.93
N TRP A 36 -42.48 14.65 -41.96
CA TRP A 36 -41.48 14.86 -40.92
C TRP A 36 -42.20 14.90 -39.57
N GLN A 37 -41.99 13.87 -38.74
CA GLN A 37 -42.46 13.86 -37.36
C GLN A 37 -41.96 15.13 -36.65
N PRO A 38 -42.80 15.78 -35.82
CA PRO A 38 -42.45 17.01 -35.12
C PRO A 38 -41.13 16.83 -34.38
N LYS A 39 -40.26 17.84 -34.47
CA LYS A 39 -38.84 17.82 -34.04
C LYS A 39 -38.66 17.29 -32.61
N GLU A 40 -39.63 17.55 -31.74
CA GLU A 40 -39.67 17.09 -30.35
C GLU A 40 -39.79 15.56 -30.22
N ARG A 41 -40.57 14.90 -31.09
CA ARG A 41 -40.77 13.45 -31.02
C ARG A 41 -39.51 12.67 -31.40
N ARG A 42 -38.78 13.14 -32.41
CA ARG A 42 -37.47 12.57 -32.80
C ARG A 42 -36.41 12.76 -31.72
N HIS A 43 -36.44 13.89 -31.00
CA HIS A 43 -35.52 14.11 -29.87
C HIS A 43 -35.78 13.15 -28.71
N LEU A 44 -37.06 12.87 -28.40
CA LEU A 44 -37.44 11.91 -27.36
C LEU A 44 -37.07 10.47 -27.73
N GLU A 45 -37.36 10.04 -28.97
CA GLU A 45 -36.97 8.72 -29.46
C GLU A 45 -35.44 8.54 -29.48
N TYR A 46 -34.70 9.56 -29.91
CA TYR A 46 -33.24 9.51 -29.89
C TYR A 46 -32.67 9.44 -28.47
N GLN A 47 -33.25 10.17 -27.50
CA GLN A 47 -32.85 10.05 -26.09
C GLN A 47 -33.18 8.68 -25.50
N GLN A 48 -34.33 8.09 -25.84
CA GLN A 48 -34.69 6.73 -25.42
C GLN A 48 -33.71 5.70 -25.97
N VAL A 49 -33.36 5.76 -27.26
CA VAL A 49 -32.38 4.85 -27.89
C VAL A 49 -30.99 5.01 -27.25
N LEU A 50 -30.57 6.23 -26.92
CA LEU A 50 -29.30 6.45 -26.22
C LEU A 50 -29.32 5.91 -24.78
N GLN A 51 -30.43 6.08 -24.06
CA GLN A 51 -30.59 5.51 -22.72
C GLN A 51 -30.59 3.98 -22.74
N GLU A 52 -31.30 3.35 -23.69
CA GLU A 52 -31.30 1.89 -23.86
C GLU A 52 -29.91 1.36 -24.26
N ARG A 53 -29.21 2.02 -25.17
CA ARG A 53 -27.83 1.65 -25.54
C ARG A 53 -26.86 1.81 -24.36
N ALA A 54 -26.98 2.89 -23.58
CA ALA A 54 -26.17 3.10 -22.39
C ALA A 54 -26.46 2.06 -21.30
N PHE A 55 -27.74 1.72 -21.09
CA PHE A 55 -28.17 0.68 -20.14
C PHE A 55 -27.68 -0.71 -20.56
N ASN A 56 -27.82 -1.06 -21.85
CA ASN A 56 -27.35 -2.34 -22.38
C ASN A 56 -25.82 -2.46 -22.37
N ARG A 57 -25.08 -1.38 -22.67
CA ARG A 57 -23.61 -1.35 -22.51
C ARG A 57 -23.20 -1.55 -21.04
N ARG A 58 -23.83 -0.83 -20.10
CA ARG A 58 -23.55 -1.00 -18.66
C ARG A 58 -23.79 -2.45 -18.23
N ARG A 59 -24.93 -3.05 -18.62
CA ARG A 59 -25.28 -4.43 -18.28
C ARG A 59 -24.32 -5.45 -18.91
N SER A 60 -23.86 -5.21 -20.14
CA SER A 60 -22.85 -6.04 -20.80
C SER A 60 -21.50 -5.95 -20.10
N CYS A 61 -21.04 -4.74 -19.75
CA CYS A 61 -19.78 -4.56 -18.99
C CYS A 61 -19.85 -5.25 -17.63
N THR A 62 -20.97 -5.11 -16.89
CA THR A 62 -21.13 -5.80 -15.61
C THR A 62 -21.09 -7.32 -15.77
N ARG A 63 -21.74 -7.88 -16.79
CA ARG A 63 -21.68 -9.33 -17.07
C ARG A 63 -20.26 -9.80 -17.37
N VAL A 64 -19.50 -9.06 -18.19
CA VAL A 64 -18.10 -9.38 -18.50
C VAL A 64 -17.22 -9.29 -17.26
N CYS A 65 -17.39 -8.25 -16.43
CA CYS A 65 -16.67 -8.12 -15.17
C CYS A 65 -16.98 -9.29 -14.22
N VAL A 66 -18.26 -9.63 -14.04
CA VAL A 66 -18.68 -10.75 -13.18
C VAL A 66 -18.13 -12.08 -13.71
N ALA A 67 -18.23 -12.34 -15.02
CA ALA A 67 -17.69 -13.55 -15.62
C ALA A 67 -16.17 -13.66 -15.42
N SER A 68 -15.44 -12.54 -15.57
CA SER A 68 -13.99 -12.49 -15.35
C SER A 68 -13.62 -12.77 -13.90
N VAL A 69 -14.36 -12.20 -12.93
CA VAL A 69 -14.17 -12.45 -11.50
C VAL A 69 -14.45 -13.91 -11.15
N VAL A 70 -15.51 -14.50 -11.72
CA VAL A 70 -15.86 -15.92 -11.50
C VAL A 70 -14.78 -16.83 -12.07
N LEU A 71 -14.32 -16.59 -13.31
CA LEU A 71 -13.24 -17.37 -13.92
C LEU A 71 -11.94 -17.25 -13.11
N TYR A 72 -11.62 -16.06 -12.62
CA TYR A 72 -10.48 -15.83 -11.74
C TYR A 72 -10.60 -16.60 -10.42
N ALA A 73 -11.76 -16.58 -9.78
CA ALA A 73 -12.00 -17.33 -8.55
C ALA A 73 -11.86 -18.85 -8.77
N ILE A 74 -12.36 -19.38 -9.90
CA ILE A 74 -12.17 -20.78 -10.28
C ILE A 74 -10.69 -21.08 -10.49
N PHE A 75 -9.95 -20.21 -11.18
CA PHE A 75 -8.51 -20.37 -11.38
C PHE A 75 -7.75 -20.43 -10.05
N VAL A 76 -8.00 -19.47 -9.14
CA VAL A 76 -7.39 -19.47 -7.79
C VAL A 76 -7.74 -20.75 -7.04
N LEU A 77 -8.99 -21.22 -7.12
CA LEU A 77 -9.42 -22.46 -6.47
C LEU A 77 -8.70 -23.68 -7.05
N VAL A 78 -8.65 -23.83 -8.37
CA VAL A 78 -8.01 -24.98 -9.05
C VAL A 78 -6.52 -25.05 -8.72
N VAL A 79 -5.82 -23.92 -8.79
CA VAL A 79 -4.39 -23.84 -8.42
C VAL A 79 -4.20 -24.08 -6.92
N SER A 80 -5.11 -23.59 -6.07
CA SER A 80 -5.03 -23.89 -4.63
C SER A 80 -5.18 -25.38 -4.35
N LEU A 81 -6.16 -26.03 -4.98
CA LEU A 81 -6.39 -27.47 -4.85
C LEU A 81 -5.21 -28.29 -5.38
N SER A 82 -4.57 -27.87 -6.48
CA SER A 82 -3.39 -28.59 -7.01
C SER A 82 -2.18 -28.53 -6.08
N THR A 83 -2.07 -27.49 -5.24
CA THR A 83 -1.01 -27.39 -4.22
C THR A 83 -1.25 -28.27 -2.98
N LEU A 84 -2.41 -28.93 -2.85
CA LEU A 84 -2.69 -29.78 -1.68
C LEU A 84 -1.75 -30.99 -1.57
N GLY A 85 -1.28 -31.51 -2.71
CA GLY A 85 -0.34 -32.63 -2.79
C GLY A 85 1.14 -32.25 -2.64
N ILE A 86 1.46 -30.96 -2.50
CA ILE A 86 2.82 -30.49 -2.23
C ILE A 86 3.03 -30.46 -0.72
N ASP A 87 4.16 -31.00 -0.27
CA ASP A 87 4.55 -30.96 1.14
C ASP A 87 4.54 -29.52 1.67
N ALA A 88 3.90 -29.32 2.82
CA ALA A 88 3.90 -28.02 3.47
C ALA A 88 5.31 -27.74 4.00
N PRO A 89 5.95 -26.61 3.65
CA PRO A 89 7.21 -26.24 4.26
C PRO A 89 7.02 -25.99 5.75
N ALA A 90 8.09 -26.18 6.53
CA ALA A 90 8.06 -25.93 7.97
C ALA A 90 7.71 -24.47 8.31
N MET A 91 8.10 -23.52 7.45
CA MET A 91 7.80 -22.09 7.58
C MET A 91 7.54 -21.45 6.21
N CYS A 92 6.54 -20.57 6.16
CA CYS A 92 6.20 -19.78 4.97
C CYS A 92 6.98 -18.47 4.96
N ALA A 93 7.32 -17.96 3.77
CA ALA A 93 8.01 -16.69 3.65
C ALA A 93 7.12 -15.51 4.07
N VAL A 94 5.79 -15.65 4.01
CA VAL A 94 4.83 -14.73 4.63
C VAL A 94 4.05 -15.42 5.73
N GLU A 95 4.18 -14.95 6.95
CA GLU A 95 3.47 -15.47 8.12
C GLU A 95 2.42 -14.46 8.59
N GLU A 96 1.36 -14.95 9.23
CA GLU A 96 0.26 -14.12 9.72
C GLU A 96 -0.31 -14.70 11.01
N GLN A 97 -0.57 -13.85 12.00
CA GLN A 97 -1.13 -14.24 13.29
C GLN A 97 -1.99 -13.12 13.88
N GLY A 98 -3.06 -13.48 14.60
CA GLY A 98 -3.82 -12.51 15.39
C GLY A 98 -3.01 -11.99 16.58
N LEU A 99 -3.11 -10.69 16.89
CA LEU A 99 -2.51 -10.18 18.13
C LEU A 99 -3.31 -10.66 19.35
N GLY A 100 -2.68 -11.47 20.19
CA GLY A 100 -3.22 -11.89 21.47
C GLY A 100 -2.90 -10.92 22.61
N ALA A 101 -3.51 -11.13 23.77
CA ALA A 101 -3.20 -10.37 24.99
C ALA A 101 -1.81 -10.69 25.56
N ALA A 102 -1.30 -11.89 25.30
CA ALA A 102 0.03 -12.34 25.71
C ALA A 102 1.11 -11.98 24.67
N LEU A 103 2.37 -11.91 25.12
CA LEU A 103 3.54 -11.66 24.26
C LEU A 103 3.79 -12.87 23.36
N ASP A 104 3.05 -12.96 22.27
CA ASP A 104 3.34 -13.86 21.15
C ASP A 104 3.57 -13.01 19.90
N LEU A 105 4.59 -12.14 19.99
CA LEU A 105 5.05 -11.37 18.84
C LEU A 105 6.20 -12.12 18.18
N PRO A 106 6.00 -12.61 16.96
CA PRO A 106 7.02 -13.31 16.20
C PRO A 106 8.08 -12.37 15.60
N LEU A 107 8.12 -11.10 16.01
CA LEU A 107 9.12 -10.14 15.54
C LEU A 107 10.47 -10.38 16.22
N ARG A 108 11.57 -10.22 15.48
CA ARG A 108 12.90 -10.17 16.09
C ARG A 108 12.92 -8.99 17.05
N THR A 109 13.58 -9.13 18.19
CA THR A 109 13.64 -8.08 19.20
C THR A 109 15.01 -7.43 19.19
N GLY A 110 15.05 -6.10 19.10
CA GLY A 110 16.31 -5.36 19.18
C GLY A 110 16.96 -5.56 20.54
N THR A 111 18.24 -5.91 20.59
CA THR A 111 19.01 -6.10 21.84
C THR A 111 20.01 -4.97 22.04
N LYS A 112 20.55 -4.83 23.26
CA LYS A 112 21.64 -3.87 23.51
C LYS A 112 22.88 -4.15 22.67
N ALA A 113 23.09 -5.39 22.23
CA ALA A 113 24.20 -5.76 21.35
C ALA A 113 24.08 -5.10 19.97
N ASN A 114 22.86 -4.86 19.49
CA ASN A 114 22.60 -4.15 18.23
C ASN A 114 23.12 -2.72 18.26
N THR A 115 23.04 -2.08 19.42
CA THR A 115 23.59 -0.73 19.63
C THR A 115 24.94 -0.75 20.36
N ALA A 116 25.53 -1.90 20.67
CA ALA A 116 26.74 -1.98 21.51
C ALA A 116 28.02 -1.47 20.82
N GLN A 117 28.04 -1.34 19.50
CA GLN A 117 29.09 -0.56 18.81
C GLN A 117 28.76 0.93 18.78
N ALA A 118 27.47 1.27 18.87
CA ALA A 118 26.94 2.63 18.99
C ALA A 118 27.12 3.20 20.42
N THR A 119 27.29 2.37 21.45
CA THR A 119 27.39 2.79 22.86
C THR A 119 28.62 3.65 23.19
N LYS A 120 29.49 3.96 22.22
CA LYS A 120 30.56 4.94 22.36
C LYS A 120 30.17 6.23 21.61
N GLY A 121 30.30 7.38 22.29
CA GLY A 121 29.99 8.69 21.70
C GLY A 121 28.48 8.99 21.67
N VAL A 122 27.99 9.44 20.51
CA VAL A 122 26.64 10.01 20.32
C VAL A 122 25.48 9.05 20.64
N PHE A 123 25.70 7.73 20.57
CA PHE A 123 24.65 6.74 20.80
C PHE A 123 24.68 6.03 22.16
N ALA A 124 25.52 6.48 23.10
CA ALA A 124 25.60 5.90 24.45
C ALA A 124 24.23 5.79 25.15
N ASP A 125 23.33 6.75 24.90
CA ASP A 125 22.00 6.83 25.52
C ASP A 125 20.84 6.51 24.55
N VAL A 126 21.16 5.99 23.36
CA VAL A 126 20.16 5.60 22.37
C VAL A 126 19.71 4.16 22.65
N ASP A 127 18.51 4.03 23.20
CA ASP A 127 17.87 2.74 23.42
C ASP A 127 16.81 2.51 22.35
N LEU A 128 17.10 1.60 21.43
CA LEU A 128 16.20 1.12 20.38
C LEU A 128 15.78 -0.33 20.58
N THR A 129 16.00 -0.87 21.78
CA THR A 129 15.71 -2.27 22.08
C THR A 129 14.21 -2.58 22.02
N GLY A 130 13.89 -3.84 21.69
CA GLY A 130 12.51 -4.33 21.62
C GLY A 130 11.83 -4.13 20.27
N VAL A 131 10.51 -3.91 20.31
CA VAL A 131 9.63 -3.73 19.14
C VAL A 131 8.88 -2.42 19.29
N TRP A 132 8.76 -1.69 18.19
CA TRP A 132 8.19 -0.36 18.14
C TRP A 132 6.95 -0.33 17.28
N TYR A 133 5.92 0.37 17.74
CA TYR A 133 4.66 0.61 17.07
C TYR A 133 4.66 1.99 16.43
N ILE A 134 4.38 2.04 15.13
CA ILE A 134 4.19 3.28 14.38
C ILE A 134 2.75 3.71 14.58
N LYS A 135 2.53 4.79 15.33
CA LYS A 135 1.20 5.40 15.52
C LYS A 135 1.18 6.80 14.94
N PRO A 136 0.03 7.33 14.48
CA PRO A 136 -0.10 8.76 14.31
C PRO A 136 0.10 9.43 15.66
N SER A 137 0.87 10.51 15.69
CA SER A 137 1.00 11.37 16.88
C SER A 137 -0.35 12.01 17.20
N ASP A 138 -0.45 12.65 18.36
CA ASP A 138 -1.66 13.34 18.86
C ASP A 138 -2.00 14.63 18.05
N ALA A 139 -1.60 14.69 16.78
CA ALA A 139 -1.91 15.75 15.85
C ALA A 139 -3.43 15.86 15.63
N PRO A 140 -3.95 17.06 15.30
CA PRO A 140 -5.36 17.24 15.03
C PRO A 140 -5.83 16.29 13.92
N PRO A 141 -7.06 15.74 14.04
CA PRO A 141 -7.58 14.79 13.07
C PRO A 141 -7.59 15.41 11.67
N SER A 142 -6.87 14.76 10.76
CA SER A 142 -6.84 15.10 9.34
C SER A 142 -7.32 13.91 8.51
N TRP A 143 -7.80 14.17 7.30
CA TRP A 143 -8.20 13.09 6.38
C TRP A 143 -7.02 12.18 6.01
N ALA A 144 -5.79 12.72 5.98
CA ALA A 144 -4.58 11.96 5.73
C ALA A 144 -4.26 10.98 6.88
N ILE A 145 -4.37 11.45 8.13
CA ILE A 145 -4.24 10.59 9.32
C ILE A 145 -5.34 9.52 9.34
N TRP A 146 -6.58 9.91 9.05
CA TRP A 146 -7.70 8.96 8.96
C TRP A 146 -7.46 7.89 7.89
N LEU A 147 -7.03 8.29 6.69
CA LEU A 147 -6.71 7.36 5.62
C LEU A 147 -5.60 6.40 6.05
N TRP A 148 -4.52 6.91 6.63
CA TRP A 148 -3.44 6.08 7.15
C TRP A 148 -3.94 5.08 8.21
N GLN A 149 -4.76 5.54 9.17
CA GLN A 149 -5.36 4.70 10.21
C GLN A 149 -6.30 3.62 9.66
N MET A 150 -6.94 3.87 8.51
CA MET A 150 -7.74 2.85 7.84
C MET A 150 -6.88 1.85 7.06
N LEU A 151 -5.82 2.32 6.40
CA LEU A 151 -4.95 1.46 5.61
C LEU A 151 -4.06 0.57 6.49
N ARG A 152 -3.57 1.08 7.64
CA ARG A 152 -2.71 0.37 8.61
C ARG A 152 -1.56 -0.34 7.92
N ALA A 153 -0.94 0.33 6.95
CA ALA A 153 -0.06 -0.32 6.00
C ALA A 153 1.19 -0.90 6.69
N GLU A 154 1.73 -0.20 7.68
CA GLU A 154 2.91 -0.61 8.46
C GLU A 154 2.63 -0.28 9.92
N VAL A 155 2.76 -1.27 10.79
CA VAL A 155 2.31 -1.15 12.18
C VAL A 155 3.48 -1.32 13.12
N LEU A 156 4.33 -2.31 12.89
CA LEU A 156 5.45 -2.61 13.78
C LEU A 156 6.78 -2.52 13.04
N VAL A 157 7.81 -2.10 13.76
CA VAL A 157 9.20 -2.12 13.32
C VAL A 157 10.09 -2.63 14.43
N SER A 158 11.04 -3.45 14.06
CA SER A 158 12.14 -3.89 14.92
C SER A 158 13.44 -3.25 14.48
N PHE A 159 14.31 -3.00 15.46
CA PHE A 159 15.69 -2.58 15.24
C PHE A 159 16.65 -3.76 15.46
N ALA A 160 16.16 -5.00 15.43
CA ALA A 160 16.99 -6.18 15.46
C ALA A 160 17.91 -6.24 14.23
N GLY A 161 19.07 -6.84 14.41
CA GLY A 161 20.13 -6.86 13.38
C GLY A 161 20.77 -5.50 13.07
N SER A 162 20.32 -4.40 13.69
CA SER A 162 20.95 -3.09 13.47
C SER A 162 22.40 -3.06 13.97
N TYR A 163 23.21 -2.24 13.29
CA TYR A 163 24.61 -2.02 13.61
C TYR A 163 24.98 -0.56 13.33
N ALA A 164 26.01 -0.06 14.00
CA ALA A 164 26.49 1.32 13.83
C ALA A 164 27.79 1.36 13.03
N ALA A 165 27.90 2.32 12.12
CA ALA A 165 29.12 2.66 11.41
C ALA A 165 29.33 4.19 11.43
N GLY A 166 30.28 4.66 12.25
CA GLY A 166 30.42 6.09 12.53
C GLY A 166 29.19 6.65 13.24
N ASP A 167 28.64 7.76 12.74
CA ASP A 167 27.43 8.42 13.28
C ASP A 167 26.11 7.91 12.67
N VAL A 168 26.18 6.82 11.89
CA VAL A 168 25.03 6.21 11.22
C VAL A 168 24.69 4.87 11.86
N LEU A 169 23.41 4.69 12.20
CA LEU A 169 22.84 3.39 12.56
C LEU A 169 22.15 2.80 11.33
N HIS A 170 22.63 1.65 10.89
CA HIS A 170 22.06 0.89 9.79
C HIS A 170 21.05 -0.11 10.35
N VAL A 171 19.79 0.02 9.95
CA VAL A 171 18.71 -0.89 10.35
C VAL A 171 18.33 -1.73 9.14
N PRO A 172 18.54 -3.06 9.16
CA PRO A 172 18.17 -3.89 8.02
C PRO A 172 16.69 -3.72 7.69
N ALA A 173 16.38 -3.47 6.42
CA ALA A 173 15.02 -3.20 5.96
C ALA A 173 14.26 -4.49 5.58
N GLN A 174 15.01 -5.48 5.10
CA GLN A 174 14.54 -6.73 4.52
C GLN A 174 14.99 -7.96 5.34
N LEU A 175 15.08 -7.87 6.67
CA LEU A 175 15.22 -9.10 7.47
C LEU A 175 13.87 -9.69 7.82
N ASP A 176 13.85 -11.00 8.01
CA ASP A 176 12.69 -11.72 8.53
C ASP A 176 12.26 -11.07 9.84
N ARG A 177 10.94 -10.99 10.02
CA ARG A 177 10.36 -10.57 11.30
C ARG A 177 10.84 -9.18 11.76
N GLN A 178 11.26 -8.33 10.81
CA GLN A 178 11.74 -6.97 11.05
C GLN A 178 10.61 -5.93 10.98
N MET A 179 9.72 -6.06 10.00
CA MET A 179 8.55 -5.20 9.82
C MET A 179 7.27 -6.00 10.01
N GLY A 180 6.30 -5.38 10.71
CA GLY A 180 4.97 -5.91 10.92
C GLY A 180 3.93 -5.11 10.15
N TYR A 181 3.22 -5.81 9.29
CA TYR A 181 2.16 -5.35 8.41
C TYR A 181 0.80 -5.75 9.00
N SER A 182 -0.27 -5.00 8.75
CA SER A 182 -1.61 -5.48 9.08
C SER A 182 -2.13 -6.44 8.01
N SER A 183 -3.23 -7.13 8.29
CA SER A 183 -3.84 -8.01 7.30
C SER A 183 -4.65 -7.31 6.21
N THR A 184 -4.70 -5.97 6.19
CA THR A 184 -5.42 -5.21 5.17
C THR A 184 -4.82 -5.39 3.77
N ALA A 185 -5.64 -5.17 2.74
CA ALA A 185 -5.18 -5.18 1.35
C ALA A 185 -4.13 -4.09 1.08
N ALA A 186 -4.28 -2.91 1.67
CA ALA A 186 -3.32 -1.82 1.53
C ALA A 186 -1.95 -2.17 2.13
N SER A 187 -1.95 -2.84 3.28
CA SER A 187 -0.74 -3.34 3.91
C SER A 187 -0.07 -4.44 3.07
N LEU A 188 -0.85 -5.32 2.44
CA LEU A 188 -0.33 -6.30 1.49
C LEU A 188 0.30 -5.65 0.26
N VAL A 189 -0.32 -4.61 -0.30
CA VAL A 189 0.27 -3.83 -1.41
C VAL A 189 1.57 -3.18 -0.98
N LYS A 190 1.64 -2.60 0.22
CA LYS A 190 2.87 -2.00 0.76
C LYS A 190 3.97 -3.05 0.95
N MET A 191 3.64 -4.20 1.52
CA MET A 191 4.54 -5.34 1.67
C MET A 191 5.04 -5.85 0.31
N LEU A 192 4.17 -5.90 -0.71
CA LEU A 192 4.54 -6.23 -2.08
C LEU A 192 5.54 -5.21 -2.64
N THR A 193 5.23 -3.91 -2.52
CA THR A 193 6.14 -2.86 -2.96
C THR A 193 7.50 -3.01 -2.30
N HIS A 194 7.57 -3.28 -1.00
CA HIS A 194 8.85 -3.44 -0.31
C HIS A 194 9.60 -4.68 -0.81
N ALA A 195 8.91 -5.82 -0.97
CA ALA A 195 9.52 -7.06 -1.46
C ALA A 195 10.22 -6.89 -2.83
N PHE A 196 9.68 -6.05 -3.72
CA PHE A 196 10.21 -5.83 -5.07
C PHE A 196 11.10 -4.59 -5.20
N ALA A 197 10.82 -3.51 -4.46
CA ALA A 197 11.52 -2.24 -4.60
C ALA A 197 12.80 -2.16 -3.76
N TRP A 198 12.88 -2.89 -2.65
CA TRP A 198 14.05 -2.87 -1.77
C TRP A 198 15.00 -4.03 -2.12
N ASP A 199 16.29 -3.74 -2.12
CA ASP A 199 17.34 -4.74 -2.16
C ASP A 199 17.34 -5.54 -0.84
N PRO A 200 17.63 -6.85 -0.86
CA PRO A 200 17.77 -7.65 0.36
C PRO A 200 18.81 -7.11 1.35
N HIS A 201 19.80 -6.38 0.85
CA HIS A 201 20.85 -5.75 1.64
C HIS A 201 20.54 -4.30 2.01
N ASP A 202 19.37 -3.77 1.63
CA ASP A 202 18.99 -2.41 1.96
C ASP A 202 18.88 -2.21 3.48
N THR A 203 19.37 -1.05 3.90
CA THR A 203 19.28 -0.58 5.28
C THR A 203 18.52 0.74 5.33
N LEU A 204 17.73 0.90 6.39
CA LEU A 204 17.17 2.16 6.81
C LEU A 204 18.23 2.85 7.67
N ASP A 205 18.84 3.88 7.11
CA ASP A 205 19.95 4.57 7.75
C ASP A 205 19.43 5.73 8.60
N PHE A 206 19.88 5.77 9.85
CA PHE A 206 19.58 6.83 10.80
C PHE A 206 20.88 7.49 11.24
N LYS A 207 21.08 8.74 10.84
CA LYS A 207 22.21 9.57 11.27
C LYS A 207 21.86 10.26 12.58
N PHE A 208 22.54 9.92 13.67
CA PHE A 208 22.31 10.52 14.97
C PHE A 208 23.17 11.77 15.14
N VAL A 209 22.55 12.86 15.60
CA VAL A 209 23.27 14.09 16.00
C VAL A 209 23.58 14.04 17.49
N ASN A 210 22.65 13.50 18.27
CA ASN A 210 22.77 13.28 19.71
C ASN A 210 21.80 12.16 20.13
N SER A 211 21.69 11.88 21.43
CA SER A 211 20.81 10.82 21.94
C SER A 211 19.32 11.12 21.88
N SER A 212 18.92 12.34 21.48
CA SER A 212 17.53 12.78 21.37
C SER A 212 17.11 13.19 19.96
N TYR A 213 18.03 13.19 19.00
CA TYR A 213 17.77 13.62 17.63
C TYR A 213 18.54 12.76 16.63
N ALA A 214 17.80 12.21 15.67
CA ALA A 214 18.35 11.54 14.50
C ALA A 214 17.66 12.03 13.23
N TYR A 215 18.27 11.76 12.09
CA TYR A 215 17.72 12.04 10.78
C TYR A 215 17.86 10.81 9.89
N SER A 216 16.82 10.47 9.16
CA SER A 216 16.85 9.47 8.10
C SER A 216 16.38 10.11 6.81
N GLU A 217 17.03 9.81 5.68
CA GLU A 217 16.58 10.32 4.38
C GLU A 217 15.16 9.85 4.04
N GLN A 218 14.80 8.64 4.48
CA GLN A 218 13.52 8.03 4.16
C GLN A 218 12.37 8.50 5.07
N PHE A 219 12.67 8.81 6.33
CA PHE A 219 11.65 9.13 7.34
C PHE A 219 11.71 10.58 7.84
N GLY A 220 12.78 11.31 7.54
CA GLY A 220 13.01 12.67 8.05
C GLY A 220 13.61 12.67 9.46
N ALA A 221 13.29 13.70 10.23
CA ALA A 221 13.82 13.87 11.59
C ALA A 221 13.11 12.93 12.58
N LEU A 222 13.88 12.31 13.48
CA LEU A 222 13.40 11.54 14.62
C LEU A 222 13.77 12.28 15.91
N ILE A 223 12.78 12.66 16.69
CA ILE A 223 12.95 13.46 17.91
C ILE A 223 12.48 12.64 19.12
N LYS A 224 13.40 12.30 20.02
CA LYS A 224 13.10 11.55 21.24
C LYS A 224 12.17 12.38 22.14
N ARG A 225 11.00 11.83 22.47
CA ARG A 225 10.07 12.42 23.45
C ARG A 225 10.39 11.90 24.85
N ASN A 226 10.61 10.60 24.96
CA ASN A 226 11.07 9.92 26.16
C ASN A 226 11.76 8.61 25.77
N LYS A 227 12.08 7.74 26.74
CA LYS A 227 12.79 6.49 26.48
C LYS A 227 11.99 5.48 25.63
N ASP A 228 10.67 5.58 25.62
CA ASP A 228 9.75 4.65 24.95
C ASP A 228 9.00 5.31 23.77
N GLU A 229 9.33 6.57 23.42
CA GLU A 229 8.66 7.31 22.35
C GLU A 229 9.62 8.21 21.56
N TRP A 230 9.55 8.08 20.23
CA TRP A 230 10.17 8.99 19.27
C TRP A 230 9.11 9.63 18.38
N SER A 231 9.27 10.90 18.04
CA SER A 231 8.37 11.64 17.17
C SER A 231 9.00 11.79 15.79
N LEU A 232 8.21 11.56 14.76
CA LEU A 232 8.56 11.60 13.36
C LEU A 232 7.66 12.64 12.66
N PRO A 233 8.06 13.93 12.61
CA PRO A 233 7.40 14.89 11.74
C PRO A 233 7.45 14.41 10.28
N HIS A 234 6.29 14.34 9.64
CA HIS A 234 6.15 13.84 8.27
C HIS A 234 5.10 14.64 7.52
N GLN A 235 5.45 15.14 6.34
CA GLN A 235 4.50 15.89 5.53
C GLN A 235 3.84 14.94 4.52
N MET A 236 2.53 14.76 4.64
CA MET A 236 1.75 13.92 3.73
C MET A 236 0.69 14.76 3.03
N PHE A 237 0.65 14.72 1.70
CA PHE A 237 -0.29 15.50 0.88
C PHE A 237 -0.33 17.01 1.20
N GLY A 238 0.83 17.60 1.50
CA GLY A 238 0.94 19.01 1.86
C GLY A 238 0.41 19.36 3.25
N GLN A 239 0.12 18.36 4.09
CA GLN A 239 -0.26 18.56 5.50
C GLN A 239 0.83 18.02 6.42
N ASP A 240 1.16 18.80 7.44
CA ASP A 240 2.07 18.39 8.50
C ASP A 240 1.38 17.33 9.36
N CYS A 241 1.77 16.08 9.13
CA CYS A 241 1.43 14.97 10.00
C CYS A 241 2.63 14.71 10.92
N SER A 242 2.38 14.08 12.06
CA SER A 242 3.47 13.53 12.85
C SER A 242 3.09 12.11 13.23
N TYR A 243 4.09 11.24 13.24
CA TYR A 243 3.97 9.89 13.75
C TYR A 243 4.78 9.75 15.03
N THR A 244 4.39 8.83 15.88
CA THR A 244 5.13 8.45 17.06
C THR A 244 5.54 6.99 16.92
N LEU A 245 6.82 6.71 17.09
CA LEU A 245 7.32 5.36 17.32
C LEU A 245 7.25 5.09 18.82
N ALA A 246 6.30 4.26 19.25
CA ALA A 246 6.08 3.92 20.64
C ALA A 246 6.57 2.48 20.93
N ARG A 247 7.40 2.29 21.95
CA ARG A 247 7.91 0.96 22.28
C ARG A 247 6.82 0.09 22.92
N VAL A 248 6.48 -1.01 22.26
CA VAL A 248 5.41 -1.93 22.71
C VAL A 248 5.94 -3.18 23.39
N VAL A 249 7.17 -3.59 23.08
CA VAL A 249 7.87 -4.70 23.72
C VAL A 249 9.24 -4.22 24.16
N TYR A 250 9.65 -4.59 25.37
CA TYR A 250 10.96 -4.23 25.93
C TYR A 250 11.48 -5.35 26.83
N THR A 251 12.76 -5.26 27.24
CA THR A 251 13.32 -6.17 28.25
C THR A 251 13.17 -5.59 29.65
N ARG A 252 12.70 -6.39 30.60
CA ARG A 252 12.70 -6.07 32.03
C ARG A 252 13.36 -7.22 32.78
N ARG A 253 14.53 -6.96 33.36
CA ARG A 253 15.34 -7.97 34.08
C ARG A 253 15.67 -9.20 33.23
N GLY A 254 15.96 -8.99 31.94
CA GLY A 254 16.29 -10.08 31.01
C GLY A 254 15.09 -10.84 30.44
N LEU A 255 13.86 -10.50 30.84
CA LEU A 255 12.63 -11.07 30.30
C LEU A 255 11.95 -10.08 29.35
N TRP A 256 11.51 -10.56 28.19
CA TRP A 256 10.69 -9.77 27.28
C TRP A 256 9.30 -9.53 27.88
N THR A 257 8.84 -8.29 27.82
CA THR A 257 7.57 -7.84 28.42
C THR A 257 6.89 -6.83 27.53
N THR A 258 5.56 -6.84 27.54
CA THR A 258 4.72 -5.85 26.86
C THR A 258 4.67 -4.55 27.65
N HIS A 259 4.55 -3.41 26.94
CA HIS A 259 4.44 -2.09 27.55
C HIS A 259 3.02 -1.85 28.08
N PRO A 260 2.84 -1.50 29.37
CA PRO A 260 1.50 -1.44 30.00
C PRO A 260 0.59 -0.39 29.37
N ARG A 261 1.17 0.68 28.79
CA ARG A 261 0.40 1.73 28.10
C ARG A 261 0.22 1.47 26.61
N TRP A 262 1.26 0.99 25.94
CA TRP A 262 1.30 0.97 24.47
C TRP A 262 0.86 -0.36 23.88
N TRP A 263 0.98 -1.46 24.64
CA TRP A 263 0.46 -2.75 24.21
C TRP A 263 -1.08 -2.74 24.11
N PRO A 264 -1.85 -2.26 25.11
CA PRO A 264 -3.30 -2.17 24.98
C PRO A 264 -3.74 -1.21 23.86
N ASP A 265 -2.99 -0.12 23.64
CA ASP A 265 -3.22 0.82 22.54
C ASP A 265 -3.07 0.15 21.17
N LEU A 266 -1.98 -0.62 20.98
CA LEU A 266 -1.78 -1.44 19.79
C LEU A 266 -2.89 -2.48 19.60
N LEU A 267 -3.32 -3.17 20.66
CA LEU A 267 -4.41 -4.16 20.59
C LEU A 267 -5.73 -3.52 20.17
N SER A 268 -6.06 -2.35 20.72
CA SER A 268 -7.24 -1.57 20.34
C SER A 268 -7.15 -1.14 18.88
N PHE A 269 -6.00 -0.60 18.46
CA PHE A 269 -5.76 -0.19 17.09
C PHE A 269 -5.88 -1.35 16.09
N MET A 270 -5.37 -2.53 16.44
CA MET A 270 -5.38 -3.73 15.61
C MET A 270 -6.65 -4.58 15.78
N SER A 271 -7.64 -4.14 16.56
CA SER A 271 -8.87 -4.90 16.80
C SER A 271 -9.56 -5.28 15.49
N GLY A 272 -9.81 -6.58 15.31
CA GLY A 272 -10.40 -7.16 14.10
C GLY A 272 -9.40 -7.50 12.98
N TYR A 273 -8.10 -7.29 13.20
CA TYR A 273 -7.05 -7.54 12.22
C TYR A 273 -5.94 -8.42 12.79
N SER A 274 -5.20 -9.06 11.88
CA SER A 274 -4.01 -9.85 12.16
C SER A 274 -2.75 -9.06 11.78
N LEU A 275 -1.63 -9.46 12.38
CA LEU A 275 -0.30 -9.01 11.99
C LEU A 275 0.28 -9.98 10.97
N ARG A 276 1.03 -9.46 10.01
CA ARG A 276 1.73 -10.18 8.96
C ARG A 276 3.20 -9.73 8.91
N TRP A 277 4.12 -10.63 8.61
CA TRP A 277 5.55 -10.33 8.48
C TRP A 277 6.22 -11.36 7.54
N TRP A 278 7.48 -11.11 7.17
CA TRP A 278 8.28 -12.11 6.47
C TRP A 278 8.85 -13.14 7.43
N GLY A 279 8.61 -14.43 7.18
CA GLY A 279 9.04 -15.54 8.04
C GLY A 279 10.44 -16.09 7.76
N ASP A 280 11.00 -15.85 6.57
CA ASP A 280 12.35 -16.27 6.17
C ASP A 280 13.11 -15.12 5.50
N ASP A 281 14.41 -15.28 5.25
CA ASP A 281 15.27 -14.32 4.51
C ASP A 281 15.39 -14.61 3.00
N ASN A 282 14.65 -15.60 2.46
CA ASN A 282 14.75 -15.95 1.05
C ASN A 282 13.93 -14.97 0.20
N VAL A 283 14.64 -14.10 -0.48
CA VAL A 283 14.12 -13.01 -1.32
C VAL A 283 13.20 -13.52 -2.41
N CYS A 284 13.57 -14.63 -3.08
CA CYS A 284 12.73 -15.23 -4.11
C CYS A 284 11.40 -15.69 -3.52
N ARG A 285 11.46 -16.43 -2.40
CA ARG A 285 10.24 -16.94 -1.74
C ARG A 285 9.35 -15.81 -1.26
N ARG A 286 9.90 -14.76 -0.64
CA ARG A 286 9.13 -13.57 -0.22
C ARG A 286 8.43 -12.87 -1.37
N ARG A 287 9.16 -12.61 -2.46
CA ARG A 287 8.61 -11.96 -3.66
C ARG A 287 7.48 -12.81 -4.24
N CYS A 288 7.72 -14.10 -4.39
CA CYS A 288 6.73 -15.05 -4.90
C CYS A 288 5.49 -15.12 -4.00
N GLU A 289 5.66 -15.39 -2.70
CA GLU A 289 4.53 -15.56 -1.77
C GLU A 289 3.74 -14.26 -1.59
N THR A 290 4.41 -13.11 -1.55
CA THR A 290 3.73 -11.81 -1.43
C THR A 290 2.95 -11.49 -2.72
N ALA A 291 3.51 -11.78 -3.90
CA ALA A 291 2.81 -11.61 -5.17
C ALA A 291 1.61 -12.56 -5.31
N ALA A 292 1.78 -13.83 -4.94
CA ALA A 292 0.68 -14.80 -4.94
C ALA A 292 -0.43 -14.37 -3.97
N ARG A 293 -0.10 -13.91 -2.76
CA ARG A 293 -1.10 -13.37 -1.83
C ARG A 293 -1.79 -12.12 -2.38
N ALA A 294 -1.07 -11.23 -3.06
CA ALA A 294 -1.67 -10.06 -3.71
C ALA A 294 -2.64 -10.47 -4.84
N MET A 295 -2.41 -11.61 -5.47
CA MET A 295 -3.32 -12.31 -6.38
C MET A 295 -4.41 -13.12 -5.64
N MET A 296 -4.65 -12.87 -4.35
CA MET A 296 -5.68 -13.52 -3.53
C MET A 296 -5.53 -15.04 -3.35
N PHE A 297 -4.34 -15.60 -3.60
CA PHE A 297 -4.08 -16.99 -3.21
C PHE A 297 -4.10 -17.14 -1.68
N PRO A 298 -4.77 -18.18 -1.14
CA PRO A 298 -4.70 -18.49 0.28
C PRO A 298 -3.24 -18.66 0.73
N GLY A 299 -2.92 -18.24 1.95
CA GLY A 299 -1.54 -18.21 2.44
C GLY A 299 -0.81 -19.57 2.37
N TRP A 300 -1.51 -20.66 2.69
CA TRP A 300 -0.98 -22.01 2.59
C TRP A 300 -0.69 -22.45 1.14
N SER A 301 -1.53 -22.03 0.19
CA SER A 301 -1.37 -22.36 -1.22
C SER A 301 -0.20 -21.57 -1.82
N ALA A 302 -0.15 -20.25 -1.56
CA ALA A 302 0.95 -19.39 -2.00
C ALA A 302 2.30 -19.95 -1.52
N CYS A 303 2.37 -20.35 -0.26
CA CYS A 303 3.56 -20.92 0.36
C CYS A 303 4.02 -22.23 -0.30
N ARG A 304 3.09 -23.17 -0.56
CA ARG A 304 3.40 -24.43 -1.25
C ARG A 304 3.75 -24.24 -2.71
N PHE A 305 3.08 -23.32 -3.39
CA PHE A 305 3.33 -22.99 -4.80
C PHE A 305 4.73 -22.39 -4.99
N CYS A 306 5.16 -21.51 -4.09
CA CYS A 306 6.44 -20.80 -4.21
C CYS A 306 7.65 -21.60 -3.74
N MET A 307 7.47 -22.65 -2.93
CA MET A 307 8.55 -23.48 -2.43
C MET A 307 9.38 -24.16 -3.54
N PRO A 308 8.81 -24.85 -4.55
CA PRO A 308 9.59 -25.48 -5.61
C PRO A 308 10.21 -24.51 -6.62
N VAL A 309 9.86 -23.22 -6.57
CA VAL A 309 10.29 -22.22 -7.56
C VAL A 309 11.61 -21.52 -7.19
N CYS A 310 12.05 -21.54 -5.91
CA CYS A 310 12.99 -20.55 -5.37
C CYS A 310 14.30 -21.06 -4.72
#